data_AF-A0A952BDK5-F1
#
_entry.id   AF-A0A952BDK5-F1
#
_cell.length_a   1.000
_cell.length_b   1.000
_cell.length_c   1.000
_cell.angle_alpha   90.00
_cell.angle_beta   90.00
_cell.angle_gamma   90.00
#
_symmetry.space_group_name_H-M   'P 1'
#
loop_
_entity.id
_entity.type
_entity.pdbx_description
1 polymer ?
#
loop_
_entity_poly.entity_id
_entity_poly.type
_entity_poly.pdbx_seq_one_letter_code
_entity_poly.pdbx_strand_id
1 'polypeptide(L)' 'MPEKPRDPYLLTPGPLTTSASVKAAMLHDWGSRDHEFIATNRRLRERLVALAGAEGTHLCVPQ' A
#
# COMPACT_ATOMS: atom_id res chain seq x y z
N MET A 1 -23.21 6.29 -20.53
CA MET A 1 -21.81 5.97 -20.88
C MET A 1 -21.68 4.46 -20.77
N PRO A 2 -21.27 3.73 -21.81
CA PRO A 2 -21.07 2.28 -21.67
C PRO A 2 -19.97 2.01 -20.65
N GLU A 3 -20.14 0.95 -19.86
CA GLU A 3 -19.15 0.50 -18.89
C GLU A 3 -17.87 0.09 -19.63
N LYS A 4 -16.72 0.64 -19.22
CA LYS A 4 -15.44 0.34 -19.86
C LYS A 4 -15.02 -1.08 -19.44
N PRO A 5 -14.64 -1.97 -20.37
CA PRO A 5 -14.19 -3.32 -20.01
C PRO A 5 -13.03 -3.25 -19.01
N ARG A 6 -13.07 -4.08 -17.98
CA ARG A 6 -12.00 -4.17 -16.98
C ARG A 6 -10.73 -4.72 -17.64
N ASP A 7 -9.58 -4.14 -17.32
CA ASP A 7 -8.29 -4.66 -17.77
C ASP A 7 -8.15 -6.15 -17.37
N PRO A 8 -7.56 -7.01 -18.23
CA PRO A 8 -7.23 -8.38 -17.86
C PRO A 8 -6.33 -8.45 -16.62
N TYR A 9 -6.47 -9.51 -15.82
CA TYR A 9 -5.59 -9.75 -14.68
C TYR A 9 -4.19 -10.18 -15.13
N LEU A 10 -3.17 -9.51 -14.60
CA LEU A 10 -1.76 -9.87 -14.69
C LEU A 10 -1.43 -10.83 -13.54
N LEU A 11 -1.19 -12.09 -13.88
CA LEU A 11 -0.97 -13.20 -12.93
C LEU A 11 0.49 -13.69 -12.99
N THR A 12 1.46 -12.79 -12.90
CA THR A 12 2.88 -13.15 -12.79
C THR A 12 3.29 -13.22 -11.31
N PRO A 13 4.40 -13.90 -10.96
CA PRO A 13 5.02 -13.84 -9.63
C PRO A 13 5.65 -12.47 -9.27
N GLY A 14 4.99 -11.38 -9.67
CA GLY A 14 5.44 -9.99 -9.49
C GLY A 14 5.91 -9.36 -10.81
N PRO A 15 5.34 -8.22 -11.24
CA PRO A 15 4.20 -7.49 -10.65
C PRO A 15 2.83 -8.12 -10.94
N LEU A 16 1.87 -8.00 -10.00
CA LEU A 16 0.49 -8.51 -10.09
C LEU A 16 -0.50 -7.34 -10.25
N THR A 17 -1.67 -7.60 -10.86
CA THR A 17 -2.79 -6.65 -10.84
C THR A 17 -3.24 -6.29 -9.43
N THR A 18 -3.17 -5.01 -9.09
CA THR A 18 -3.70 -4.44 -7.85
C THR A 18 -5.21 -4.16 -7.94
N SER A 19 -5.87 -3.95 -6.80
CA SER A 19 -7.29 -3.56 -6.76
C SER A 19 -7.51 -2.16 -7.37
N ALA A 20 -8.75 -1.87 -7.78
CA ALA A 20 -9.12 -0.54 -8.26
C ALA A 20 -8.85 0.56 -7.22
N SER A 21 -9.07 0.28 -5.93
CA SER A 21 -8.80 1.22 -4.84
C SER A 21 -7.30 1.51 -4.67
N VAL A 22 -6.43 0.50 -4.84
CA VAL A 22 -4.97 0.70 -4.80
C VAL A 22 -4.53 1.52 -6.02
N LYS A 23 -5.02 1.21 -7.22
CA LYS A 23 -4.72 2.02 -8.42
C LYS A 23 -5.15 3.48 -8.24
N ALA A 24 -6.34 3.72 -7.69
CA ALA A 24 -6.83 5.09 -7.44
C ALA A 24 -5.96 5.84 -6.42
N ALA A 25 -5.52 5.17 -5.34
CA ALA A 25 -4.62 5.76 -4.35
C ALA A 25 -3.24 6.13 -4.93
N MET A 26 -2.77 5.39 -5.94
CA MET A 26 -1.50 5.66 -6.64
C MET A 26 -1.55 6.90 -7.54
N LEU A 27 -2.74 7.45 -7.84
CA LEU A 27 -2.88 8.68 -8.64
C LEU A 27 -2.65 9.96 -7.81
N HIS A 28 -2.30 9.83 -6.54
CA HIS A 28 -2.07 10.95 -5.64
C HIS A 28 -0.61 11.00 -5.20
N ASP A 29 0.01 12.15 -5.41
CA ASP A 29 1.36 12.46 -4.94
C ASP A 29 1.29 13.01 -3.51
N TRP A 30 2.06 12.41 -2.60
CA TRP A 30 2.14 12.84 -1.20
C TRP A 30 3.49 13.48 -0.90
N GLY A 31 3.47 14.59 -0.16
CA GLY A 31 4.66 15.12 0.49
C GLY A 31 5.07 14.25 1.67
N SER A 32 6.38 14.04 1.87
CA SER A 32 6.89 13.23 3.00
C SER A 32 6.56 13.82 4.39
N ARG A 33 6.25 15.11 4.43
CA ARG A 33 5.85 15.83 5.65
C ARG A 33 4.33 15.96 5.81
N ASP A 34 3.54 15.46 4.84
CA ASP A 34 2.10 15.53 4.91
C ASP A 34 1.61 14.66 6.07
N HIS A 35 0.66 15.20 6.84
CA HIS A 35 0.15 14.53 8.04
C HIS A 35 -0.44 13.16 7.69
N GLU A 36 -1.11 13.05 6.54
CA GLU A 36 -1.69 11.79 6.07
C GLU A 36 -0.63 10.76 5.66
N PHE A 37 0.47 11.21 5.05
CA PHE A 37 1.60 10.34 4.71
C PHE A 37 2.28 9.80 5.97
N ILE A 38 2.55 10.68 6.94
CA ILE A 38 3.14 10.32 8.23
C ILE A 38 2.23 9.31 8.97
N ALA A 39 0.93 9.57 9.02
CA ALA A 39 -0.04 8.67 9.65
C ALA A 39 -0.10 7.31 8.94
N THR A 40 -0.08 7.31 7.60
CA THR A 40 -0.07 6.08 6.80
C THR A 40 1.20 5.27 7.05
N ASN A 41 2.36 5.92 7.09
CA ASN A 41 3.64 5.28 7.38
C ASN A 41 3.65 4.62 8.76
N ARG A 42 3.17 5.34 9.80
CA ARG A 42 3.05 4.80 11.16
C ARG A 42 2.19 3.54 11.19
N ARG A 43 0.99 3.60 10.61
CA ARG A 43 0.06 2.47 10.54
C ARG A 43 0.66 1.27 9.81
N LEU A 44 1.37 1.49 8.71
CA LEU A 44 2.03 0.41 7.97
C LEU A 44 3.13 -0.25 8.80
N ARG A 45 3.96 0.53 9.48
CA ARG A 45 5.03 0.01 10.34
C ARG A 45 4.49 -0.86 11.47
N GLU A 46 3.44 -0.41 12.15
CA GLU A 46 2.78 -1.17 13.22
C GLU A 46 2.19 -2.49 12.68
N ARG A 47 1.50 -2.44 11.54
CA ARG A 47 0.93 -3.64 10.90
C ARG A 47 1.98 -4.62 10.41
N LEU A 48 3.12 -4.15 9.89
CA LEU A 48 4.19 -5.02 9.41
C LEU A 48 4.84 -5.81 10.55
N VAL A 49 5.08 -5.15 11.69
CA VAL A 49 5.59 -5.84 12.88
C VAL A 49 4.60 -6.89 13.36
N ALA A 50 3.30 -6.57 13.39
CA ALA A 50 2.26 -7.51 13.79
C ALA A 50 2.11 -8.69 12.83
N LEU A 51 2.15 -8.45 11.52
CA LEU A 51 2.10 -9.51 10.51
C LEU A 51 3.29 -10.48 10.60
N ALA A 52 4.44 -9.99 11.06
CA ALA A 52 5.63 -10.80 11.29
C ALA A 52 5.62 -11.52 12.64
N GLY A 53 4.64 -11.27 13.53
CA GLY A 53 4.63 -11.78 14.90
C GLY A 53 5.82 -11.30 15.74
N ALA A 54 6.28 -10.07 15.45
CA ALA A 54 7.55 -9.54 15.96
C ALA A 54 7.36 -8.38 16.96
N GLU A 55 6.15 -8.21 17.49
CA GLU A 55 5.83 -7.17 18.46
C GLU A 55 6.76 -7.24 19.68
N GLY A 56 7.16 -6.07 20.19
CA GLY A 56 8.03 -5.95 21.38
C GLY A 56 9.50 -6.33 21.16
N THR A 57 9.85 -6.95 20.04
CA THR A 57 11.22 -7.39 19.73
C THR A 57 11.83 -6.68 18.53
N HIS A 58 11.01 -6.25 17.56
CA HIS A 58 11.47 -5.61 16.34
C HIS A 58 10.78 -4.27 16.08
N LEU A 59 11.46 -3.42 15.32
CA LEU A 59 10.91 -2.17 14.79
C LEU A 59 10.95 -2.20 13.26
N CYS A 60 9.83 -1.90 12.62
CA CYS A 60 9.83 -1.61 11.19
C CYS A 60 10.42 -0.21 10.96
N VAL A 61 11.39 -0.09 10.04
CA VAL A 61 12.04 1.17 9.66
C VAL A 61 11.62 1.51 8.22
N PRO A 62 11.10 2.72 7.96
CA PRO A 62 10.78 3.15 6.59
C PRO A 62 12.07 3.26 5.78
N GLN A 63 12.02 2.84 4.51
CA GLN A 63 13.09 3.04 3.53
C GLN A 63 13.13 4.51 3.08
#